data_AF-A0A8T4LAU5-F1
#
_entry.id   AF-A0A8T4LAU5-F1
#
_cell.length_a   1.000
_cell.length_b   1.000
_cell.length_c   1.000
_cell.angle_alpha   90.00
_cell.angle_beta   90.00
_cell.angle_gamma   90.00
#
_symmetry.space_group_name_H-M   'P 1'
#
loop_
_entity.id
_entity.type
_entity.pdbx_description
1 polymer ?
#
loop_
_entity_poly.entity_id
_entity_poly.type
_entity_poly.pdbx_seq_one_letter_code
_entity_poly.pdbx_strand_id
1 'polypeptide(L)' 'MVKKKHKPGISTNKYSKYKSDGNKLSKGKTCPKCGPAVFLAMHKDRISCGRCSYTEKLKQ' A
#
# COMPACT_ATOMS: atom_id res chain seq x y z
N MET A 1 33.01 7.55 14.67
CA MET A 1 31.91 6.55 14.61
C MET A 1 30.58 7.27 14.82
N VAL A 2 29.91 7.74 13.76
CA VAL A 2 28.63 8.46 13.89
C VAL A 2 27.49 7.46 14.01
N LYS A 3 26.85 7.40 15.19
CA LYS A 3 25.63 6.61 15.43
C LYS A 3 24.47 7.28 14.66
N LYS A 4 23.98 6.64 13.59
CA LYS A 4 22.76 7.07 12.90
C LYS A 4 21.57 6.89 13.83
N LYS A 5 20.85 7.98 14.12
CA LYS A 5 19.62 7.95 14.94
C LYS A 5 18.54 7.19 14.15
N HIS A 6 18.00 6.11 14.72
CA HIS A 6 16.83 5.43 14.18
C HIS A 6 15.61 6.32 14.37
N LYS A 7 14.94 6.66 13.26
CA LYS A 7 13.64 7.34 13.33
C LYS A 7 12.57 6.32 13.74
N PRO A 8 11.67 6.66 14.68
CA PRO A 8 10.56 5.78 15.04
C PRO A 8 9.68 5.53 13.81
N GLY A 9 9.22 4.29 13.65
CA GLY A 9 8.41 3.88 12.51
C GLY A 9 7.05 4.57 12.53
N ILE A 10 6.71 5.26 11.44
CA ILE A 10 5.34 5.76 11.23
C ILE A 10 4.39 4.56 11.14
N SER A 11 3.36 4.55 11.98
CA SER A 11 2.29 3.55 11.91
C SER A 11 1.48 3.76 10.63
N THR A 12 1.31 2.69 9.85
CA THR A 12 0.61 2.76 8.58
C THR A 12 -0.89 2.89 8.83
N ASN A 13 -1.45 4.01 8.41
CA ASN A 13 -2.86 4.33 8.59
C ASN A 13 -3.75 3.54 7.61
N LYS A 14 -4.04 2.26 7.95
CA LYS A 14 -4.73 1.30 7.07
C LYS A 14 -6.21 1.66 6.82
N TYR A 15 -6.86 2.33 7.77
CA TYR A 15 -8.29 2.67 7.67
C TYR A 15 -8.56 3.73 6.61
N SER A 16 -7.61 4.63 6.36
CA SER A 16 -7.74 5.72 5.38
C SER A 16 -7.91 5.24 3.93
N LYS A 17 -7.63 3.96 3.65
CA LYS A 17 -7.76 3.35 2.31
C LYS A 17 -9.17 2.80 2.02
N TYR A 18 -10.05 2.80 3.02
CA TYR A 18 -11.44 2.38 2.86
C TYR A 18 -12.31 3.64 2.79
N LYS A 19 -12.92 3.88 1.62
CA LYS A 19 -13.97 4.89 1.47
C LYS A 19 -15.32 4.19 1.42
N SER A 20 -16.21 4.56 2.33
CA SER A 20 -17.60 4.11 2.37
C SER A 20 -18.50 5.22 1.85
N ASP A 21 -19.01 5.04 0.64
CA ASP A 21 -20.03 5.92 0.04
C ASP A 21 -21.34 5.14 0.03
N GLY A 22 -22.15 5.28 1.10
CA GLY A 22 -23.56 4.88 1.28
C GLY A 22 -23.97 3.42 1.01
N ASN A 23 -23.52 2.82 -0.09
CA ASN A 23 -23.87 1.50 -0.57
C ASN A 23 -22.71 0.78 -1.31
N LYS A 24 -21.56 1.44 -1.58
CA LYS A 24 -20.44 0.83 -2.32
C LYS A 24 -19.11 1.02 -1.60
N LEU A 25 -18.53 -0.08 -1.13
CA LEU A 25 -17.19 -0.08 -0.53
C LEU A 25 -16.15 -0.04 -1.65
N SER A 26 -15.68 1.16 -1.99
CA SER A 26 -14.61 1.32 -2.99
C SER A 26 -13.28 0.89 -2.38
N LYS A 27 -12.91 -0.37 -2.57
CA LYS A 27 -11.63 -0.94 -2.12
C LYS A 27 -10.54 -0.57 -3.14
N GLY A 28 -9.40 -0.07 -2.67
CA GLY A 28 -8.21 0.11 -3.53
C GLY A 28 -7.69 -1.21 -4.09
N LYS A 29 -6.80 -1.16 -5.09
CA LYS A 29 -6.20 -2.36 -5.69
C LYS A 29 -5.53 -3.22 -4.62
N THR A 30 -5.90 -4.49 -4.57
CA THR A 30 -5.41 -5.47 -3.60
C THR A 30 -4.45 -6.45 -4.29
N CYS A 31 -3.41 -6.88 -3.59
CA CYS A 31 -2.44 -7.83 -4.15
C CYS A 31 -3.06 -9.23 -4.35
N PRO A 32 -3.03 -9.82 -5.56
CA PRO A 32 -3.60 -11.14 -5.82
C PRO A 32 -2.87 -12.27 -5.09
N LYS A 33 -1.57 -12.08 -4.77
CA LYS A 33 -0.75 -13.07 -4.04
C LYS A 33 -0.85 -12.96 -2.53
N CYS A 34 -1.09 -11.76 -2.02
CA CYS A 34 -1.04 -11.46 -0.59
C CYS A 34 -2.44 -11.37 0.07
N GLY A 35 -3.52 -11.39 -0.72
CA GLY A 35 -4.90 -11.50 -0.24
C GLY A 35 -5.58 -10.17 0.14
N PRO A 36 -6.88 -10.22 0.51
CA PRO A 36 -7.82 -9.08 0.57
C PRO A 36 -7.53 -8.00 1.64
N ALA A 37 -6.38 -8.04 2.31
CA ALA A 37 -5.95 -7.06 3.32
C ALA A 37 -4.68 -6.28 2.94
N VAL A 38 -3.98 -6.69 1.87
CA VAL A 38 -2.72 -6.07 1.43
C VAL A 38 -2.97 -5.16 0.24
N PHE A 39 -3.18 -3.88 0.55
CA PHE A 39 -3.29 -2.84 -0.47
C PHE A 39 -1.95 -2.61 -1.16
N LEU A 40 -2.00 -2.55 -2.48
CA LEU A 40 -0.86 -2.11 -3.26
C LEU A 40 -0.68 -0.58 -3.09
N ALA A 41 0.56 -0.13 -3.04
CA ALA A 41 0.92 1.26 -3.10
C ALA A 41 0.89 1.73 -4.56
N MET A 42 0.06 2.73 -4.83
CA MET A 42 -0.03 3.36 -6.15
C MET A 42 1.00 4.49 -6.23
N HIS A 43 2.09 4.25 -6.94
CA HIS A 43 3.03 5.28 -7.37
C HIS A 43 2.68 5.71 -8.81
N LYS A 44 3.27 6.81 -9.27
CA LYS A 44 2.99 7.37 -10.61
C LYS A 44 3.36 6.40 -11.74
N ASP A 45 4.44 5.65 -11.56
CA ASP A 45 5.05 4.75 -12.53
C ASP A 45 4.76 3.26 -12.28
N ARG A 46 4.33 2.92 -11.05
CA ARG A 46 4.20 1.53 -10.63
C ARG A 46 3.21 1.35 -9.49
N ILE A 47 2.68 0.15 -9.42
CA ILE A 47 1.91 -0.36 -8.30
C ILE A 47 2.79 -1.38 -7.59
N SER A 48 3.07 -1.17 -6.31
CA SER A 48 3.97 -2.04 -5.54
C SER A 48 3.30 -2.62 -4.30
N CYS A 49 3.60 -3.87 -3.99
CA CYS A 49 3.14 -4.57 -2.79
C CYS A 49 4.26 -4.57 -1.75
N GLY A 50 4.03 -3.94 -0.60
CA GLY A 50 5.00 -3.90 0.50
C GLY A 50 5.20 -5.23 1.23
N ARG A 51 4.35 -6.25 1.00
CA ARG A 51 4.42 -7.55 1.71
C ARG A 51 5.13 -8.64 0.92
N CYS A 52 4.85 -8.74 -0.38
CA CYS A 52 5.41 -9.78 -1.26
C CYS A 52 6.29 -9.23 -2.39
N SER A 53 6.67 -7.95 -2.32
CA SER A 53 7.51 -7.25 -3.32
C SER A 53 6.96 -7.27 -4.75
N TYR A 54 5.69 -7.64 -4.92
CA TYR A 54 5.01 -7.67 -6.20
C TYR A 54 4.94 -6.25 -6.77
N THR A 55 5.45 -6.04 -7.98
CA THR A 55 5.44 -4.74 -8.63
C THR A 55 4.89 -4.87 -10.04
N GLU A 56 3.78 -4.17 -10.30
CA GLU A 56 3.25 -3.99 -11.65
C GLU A 56 3.58 -2.58 -12.12
N LYS A 57 4.21 -2.45 -13.28
CA LYS A 57 4.33 -1.14 -13.93
C LYS A 57 2.96 -0.83 -14.53
N LEU A 58 2.34 0.25 -14.08
CA LEU A 58 1.24 0.86 -14.84
C LEU A 58 1.92 1.34 -16.13
N LYS A 59 1.72 0.59 -17.21
CA LYS A 59 2.35 0.83 -18.51
C LYS A 59 2.24 2.33 -18.88
N GLN A 60 3.35 2.88 -19.38
CA GLN A 60 3.55 4.27 -19.80
C GLN A 60 2.40 4.84 -20.63
#